data_AF-A0A969MLC4-F1
#
_entry.id   AF-A0A969MLC4-F1
#
_cell.length_a   1.000
_cell.length_b   1.000
_cell.length_c   1.000
_cell.angle_alpha   90.00
_cell.angle_beta   90.00
_cell.angle_gamma   90.00
#
_symmetry.space_group_name_H-M   'P 1'
#
loop_
_entity.id
_entity.type
_entity.pdbx_description
1 polymer ?
#
loop_
_entity_poly.entity_id
_entity_poly.type
_entity_poly.pdbx_seq_one_letter_code
_entity_poly.pdbx_strand_id
1 'polypeptide(L)'
;MFQFVTKQQASEILNMSFSTLKKYRLDGTWIEGTHWVKLNSRCIRYNLELIQDWFHNHQDPIAHHRAIDLYHASLVSNQKRNKRKA
;
A
#
# COMPACT_ATOMS: atom_id res chain seq x y z
N MET A 1 -4.29 3.39 9.69
CA MET A 1 -3.09 2.68 10.19
C MET A 1 -2.80 1.65 9.15
N PHE A 2 -1.74 1.84 8.36
CA PHE A 2 -1.51 1.06 7.15
C PHE A 2 -1.48 -0.44 7.42
N GLN A 3 -2.58 -1.11 7.08
CA GLN A 3 -2.78 -2.51 7.35
C GLN A 3 -2.36 -3.35 6.15
N PHE A 4 -1.42 -4.26 6.40
CA PHE A 4 -0.99 -5.26 5.44
C PHE A 4 -1.82 -6.53 5.58
N VAL A 5 -2.56 -6.89 4.53
CA VAL A 5 -3.46 -8.05 4.52
C VAL A 5 -3.02 -9.12 3.54
N THR A 6 -3.58 -10.33 3.70
CA THR A 6 -3.33 -11.44 2.78
C THR A 6 -4.04 -11.22 1.44
N LYS A 7 -3.67 -12.02 0.43
CA LYS A 7 -4.35 -12.04 -0.87
C LYS A 7 -5.86 -12.35 -0.76
N GLN A 8 -6.24 -13.24 0.16
CA GLN A 8 -7.64 -13.60 0.40
C GLN A 8 -8.43 -12.40 0.91
N GLN A 9 -7.94 -11.78 1.99
CA GLN A 9 -8.54 -10.57 2.56
C GLN A 9 -8.59 -9.41 1.57
N ALA A 10 -7.52 -9.17 0.81
CA ALA A 10 -7.52 -8.13 -0.22
C ALA A 10 -8.56 -8.39 -1.31
N SER A 11 -8.75 -9.64 -1.71
CA SER A 11 -9.75 -10.02 -2.71
C SER A 11 -11.17 -9.77 -2.23
N GLU A 12 -11.45 -10.15 -0.98
CA GLU A 12 -12.76 -9.96 -0.35
C GLU A 12 -13.07 -8.47 -0.16
N ILE A 13 -12.13 -7.71 0.40
CA ILE A 13 -12.33 -6.30 0.75
C ILE A 13 -12.39 -5.41 -0.48
N LEU A 14 -11.55 -5.66 -1.49
CA LEU A 14 -11.49 -4.86 -2.71
C LEU A 14 -12.46 -5.38 -3.78
N ASN A 15 -13.15 -6.50 -3.52
CA ASN A 15 -14.00 -7.20 -4.48
C ASN A 15 -13.29 -7.48 -5.82
N MET A 16 -12.05 -7.95 -5.75
CA MET A 16 -11.18 -8.22 -6.91
C MET A 16 -10.74 -9.66 -6.95
N SER A 17 -10.66 -10.24 -8.15
CA SER A 17 -10.12 -11.58 -8.33
C SER A 17 -8.62 -11.62 -8.02
N PHE A 18 -8.12 -12.80 -7.63
CA PHE A 18 -6.68 -13.00 -7.43
C PHE A 18 -5.85 -12.74 -8.68
N SER A 19 -6.42 -12.94 -9.88
CA SER A 19 -5.75 -12.63 -11.14
C SER A 19 -5.60 -11.13 -11.34
N THR A 20 -6.62 -10.32 -11.01
CA THR A 20 -6.52 -8.85 -11.03
C THR A 20 -5.49 -8.34 -10.03
N LEU A 21 -5.51 -8.83 -8.79
CA LEU A 21 -4.49 -8.48 -7.78
C LEU A 21 -3.08 -8.90 -8.20
N LYS A 22 -2.93 -9.95 -9.00
CA LYS A 22 -1.63 -10.36 -9.56
C LYS A 22 -1.23 -9.46 -10.72
N LYS A 23 -2.16 -9.10 -11.60
CA LYS A 23 -1.95 -8.24 -12.75
C LYS A 23 -1.38 -6.89 -12.31
N TYR A 24 -2.05 -6.18 -11.41
CA TYR A 24 -1.62 -4.85 -10.94
C TYR A 24 -0.24 -4.85 -10.25
N ARG A 25 0.15 -5.98 -9.63
CA ARG A 25 1.52 -6.10 -9.07
C ARG A 25 2.58 -6.32 -10.15
N LEU A 26 2.25 -7.06 -11.21
CA LEU A 26 3.22 -7.47 -12.23
C LEU A 26 3.34 -6.46 -13.37
N ASP A 27 2.30 -5.67 -13.63
CA ASP A 27 2.29 -4.65 -14.67
C ASP A 27 2.87 -3.29 -14.21
N GLY A 28 3.21 -3.17 -12.92
CA GLY A 28 3.79 -1.96 -12.34
C GLY A 28 2.78 -0.91 -11.88
N THR A 29 1.48 -1.18 -12.04
CA THR A 29 0.41 -0.30 -11.51
C THR A 29 0.55 -0.11 -10.00
N TRP A 30 0.87 -1.20 -9.29
CA TRP A 30 1.12 -1.18 -7.85
C TRP A 30 2.59 -1.33 -7.52
N ILE A 31 3.11 -0.31 -6.87
CA ILE A 31 4.52 -0.19 -6.45
C ILE A 31 4.83 -1.13 -5.28
N GLU A 32 5.86 -1.96 -5.42
CA GLU A 32 6.40 -2.80 -4.33
C GLU A 32 7.01 -1.93 -3.23
N GLY A 33 6.79 -2.29 -1.96
CA GLY A 33 7.18 -1.49 -0.79
C GLY A 33 6.11 -0.48 -0.35
N THR A 34 5.18 -0.13 -1.25
CA THR A 34 4.12 0.86 -1.02
C THR A 34 2.74 0.20 -1.00
N HIS A 35 2.30 -0.32 -2.14
CA HIS A 35 0.99 -0.96 -2.30
C HIS A 35 0.99 -2.43 -1.89
N TRP A 36 2.13 -3.09 -2.04
CA TRP A 36 2.30 -4.48 -1.66
C TRP A 36 3.74 -4.74 -1.26
N VAL A 37 3.96 -5.81 -0.48
CA VAL A 37 5.30 -6.23 -0.07
C VAL A 37 5.46 -7.73 -0.26
N LYS A 38 6.66 -8.13 -0.66
CA LYS A 38 7.10 -9.52 -0.70
C LYS A 38 7.90 -9.84 0.56
N LEU A 39 7.33 -10.64 1.46
CA LEU A 39 8.04 -11.12 2.64
C LEU A 39 8.94 -12.32 2.30
N ASN A 40 8.51 -13.16 1.36
CA ASN A 40 9.29 -14.24 0.75
C ASN A 40 8.64 -14.67 -0.57
N SER A 41 9.17 -15.71 -1.23
CA SER A 41 8.65 -16.21 -2.51
C SER A 41 7.18 -16.64 -2.50
N ARG A 42 6.61 -16.97 -1.33
CA ARG A 42 5.23 -17.44 -1.15
C ARG A 42 4.34 -16.47 -0.38
N CYS A 43 4.91 -15.42 0.20
CA CYS A 43 4.22 -14.57 1.16
C CYS A 43 4.20 -13.11 0.68
N ILE A 44 3.07 -12.74 0.08
CA ILE A 44 2.78 -11.39 -0.38
C ILE A 44 1.75 -10.77 0.55
N ARG A 45 1.90 -9.49 0.86
CA ARG A 45 0.91 -8.69 1.60
C ARG A 45 0.55 -7.43 0.82
N TYR A 46 -0.69 -6.98 1.00
CA TYR A 46 -1.26 -5.83 0.31
C TYR A 46 -1.60 -4.74 1.31
N ASN A 47 -1.21 -3.50 1.01
CA ASN A 47 -1.56 -2.31 1.78
C ASN A 47 -2.95 -1.83 1.35
N LEU A 48 -3.97 -2.18 2.12
CA LEU A 48 -5.36 -1.88 1.75
C LEU A 48 -5.62 -0.40 1.61
N GLU A 49 -5.12 0.40 2.55
CA GLU A 49 -5.42 1.83 2.62
C GLU A 49 -4.92 2.55 1.35
N LEU A 50 -3.68 2.27 0.92
CA LEU A 50 -3.13 2.87 -0.29
C LEU A 50 -3.76 2.32 -1.57
N ILE A 51 -4.13 1.04 -1.61
CA ILE A 51 -4.80 0.48 -2.78
C ILE A 51 -6.22 1.06 -2.94
N GLN A 52 -6.94 1.25 -1.83
CA GLN A 52 -8.24 1.91 -1.85
C GLN A 52 -8.11 3.38 -2.23
N ASP A 53 -7.13 4.10 -1.68
CA ASP A 53 -6.84 5.47 -2.08
C ASP A 53 -6.55 5.57 -3.59
N TRP A 54 -5.74 4.65 -4.12
CA TRP A 54 -5.45 4.56 -5.55
C TRP A 54 -6.73 4.38 -6.39
N PHE A 55 -7.71 3.61 -5.91
CA PHE A 55 -9.00 3.48 -6.62
C PHE A 55 -9.79 4.78 -6.62
N HIS A 56 -9.90 5.45 -5.48
CA HIS A 56 -10.63 6.72 -5.37
C HIS A 56 -9.97 7.83 -6.20
N ASN A 57 -8.64 7.83 -6.22
CA ASN A 57 -7.83 8.83 -6.90
C ASN A 57 -7.26 8.35 -8.25
N HIS A 58 -7.85 7.32 -8.87
CA HIS A 58 -7.33 6.77 -10.13
C HIS A 58 -7.24 7.83 -11.25
N GLN A 59 -8.10 8.84 -11.20
CA GLN A 59 -8.11 9.97 -12.13
C GLN A 59 -7.27 11.17 -11.65
N ASP A 60 -6.79 11.14 -10.40
CA ASP A 60 -5.93 12.16 -9.81
C ASP A 60 -4.65 11.52 -9.21
N PRO A 61 -3.64 11.26 -10.05
CA PRO A 61 -2.38 10.66 -9.59
C PRO A 61 -1.64 11.56 -8.59
N ILE A 62 -1.88 12.88 -8.58
CA ILE A 62 -1.23 13.82 -7.66
C ILE A 62 -1.79 13.62 -6.25
N ALA A 63 -3.11 13.49 -6.10
CA ALA A 63 -3.72 13.17 -4.82
C ALA A 63 -3.19 11.84 -4.26
N HIS A 64 -3.07 10.84 -5.13
CA HIS A 64 -2.53 9.55 -4.73
C HIS A 64 -1.05 9.61 -4.29
N HIS A 65 -0.22 10.38 -4.99
CA HIS A 65 1.18 10.58 -4.57
C HIS A 65 1.28 11.21 -3.18
N ARG A 66 0.39 12.13 -2.81
CA ARG A 66 0.34 12.68 -1.45
C ARG A 66 0.02 11.61 -0.41
N ALA A 67 -0.89 10.69 -0.71
CA ALA A 67 -1.20 9.57 0.19
C ALA A 67 0.03 8.65 0.39
N ILE A 68 0.80 8.42 -0.67
CA ILE A 68 2.08 7.70 -0.59
C ILE A 68 3.08 8.44 0.30
N ASP A 69 3.24 9.76 0.14
CA ASP A 69 4.14 10.55 0.97
C ASP A 69 3.77 10.49 2.45
N LEU A 70 2.46 10.57 2.75
CA LEU A 70 1.94 10.41 4.12
C LEU A 70 2.24 9.02 4.68
N TYR A 71 2.08 7.96 3.86
CA TYR A 71 2.45 6.61 4.24
C TYR A 71 3.92 6.54 4.64
N HIS A 72 4.83 7.01 3.77
CA HIS A 72 6.26 7.00 4.06
C HIS A 72 6.61 7.84 5.29
N ALA A 73 5.98 9.00 5.49
CA ALA A 73 6.20 9.83 6.69
C ALA A 73 5.70 9.14 7.97
N SER A 74 4.65 8.33 7.88
CA SER A 74 4.08 7.61 9.04
C SER A 74 4.92 6.44 9.51
N LEU A 75 5.79 5.89 8.65
CA LEU A 75 6.66 4.75 8.99
C LEU A 75 7.53 5.09 10.19
N VAL A 76 7.63 4.17 11.15
CA VAL A 76 8.42 4.37 12.39
C VAL A 76 9.88 4.73 12.08
N SER A 77 10.44 4.21 10.99
CA SER A 77 11.79 4.56 10.52
C SER A 77 11.95 6.04 10.18
N ASN A 78 10.87 6.68 9.73
CA ASN A 78 10.85 8.04 9.19
C ASN A 78 10.22 9.03 10.17
N GLN A 79 9.60 8.53 11.25
CA GLN A 79 9.14 9.38 12.35
C GLN A 79 10.37 10.09 12.94
N LYS A 80 10.46 11.39 12.71
CA LYS A 80 11.49 12.23 13.33
C LYS A 80 11.46 11.98 14.82
N ARG A 81 12.56 11.45 15.35
CA ARG A 81 12.75 11.22 16.78
C ARG A 81 12.47 12.55 17.47
N ASN A 82 11.33 12.65 18.16
CA ASN A 82 10.98 13.83 18.93
C ASN A 82 12.12 14.03 19.93
N LYS A 83 13.02 14.98 19.63
CA LYS A 83 13.98 15.48 20.60
C LYS A 83 13.11 16.16 21.65
N ARG A 84 12.73 15.41 22.69
CA ARG A 84 12.26 16.00 23.94
C ARG A 84 13.32 17.04 24.31
N LYS A 85 12.95 18.32 24.26
CA LYS A 85 13.74 19.38 24.88
C LYS A 85 13.80 19.00 26.37
N ALA A 86 14.98 18.57 26.81
CA ALA A 86 15.33 18.53 28.22
C ALA A 86 15.59 19.96 28.69
#